data_AF-A0AAJ3YF85-F1
#
_entry.id   AF-A0AAJ3YF85-F1
#
_cell.length_a   1.000
_cell.length_b   1.000
_cell.length_c   1.000
_cell.angle_alpha   90.00
_cell.angle_beta   90.00
_cell.angle_gamma   90.00
#
_symmetry.space_group_name_H-M   'P 1'
#
loop_
_entity.id
_entity.type
_entity.pdbx_description
1 polymer ?
#
loop_
_entity_poly.entity_id
_entity_poly.type
_entity_poly.pdbx_seq_one_letter_code
_entity_poly.pdbx_strand_id
1 'polypeptide(L)'
;MKKTLSPFEREAMLLNLLQQFLEEKLSQGELLMQLRKNVLGFSQERYAALAGISRRTLSDIEQDKENTTLSTLNRALRPLGLKTGVLPRQPHMLQTLMLQLTAQEENRDYS
;
A
#
# COMPACT_ATOMS: atom_id res chain seq x y z
N MET A 1 -21.67 -16.26 -0.94
CA MET A 1 -21.80 -14.79 -0.79
C MET A 1 -20.44 -14.26 -0.34
N LYS A 2 -19.83 -13.28 -1.03
CA LYS A 2 -18.58 -12.66 -0.53
C LYS A 2 -18.95 -11.82 0.70
N LYS A 3 -18.47 -12.23 1.87
CA LYS A 3 -18.62 -11.47 3.12
C LYS A 3 -18.05 -10.07 2.89
N THR A 4 -18.88 -9.03 3.02
CA THR A 4 -18.44 -7.64 2.95
C THR A 4 -17.68 -7.32 4.23
N LEU A 5 -16.37 -7.10 4.12
CA LEU A 5 -15.54 -6.70 5.26
C LEU A 5 -16.07 -5.41 5.87
N SER A 6 -16.16 -5.38 7.21
CA SER A 6 -16.44 -4.18 7.98
C SER A 6 -15.31 -3.15 7.80
N PRO A 7 -15.54 -1.85 8.10
CA PRO A 7 -14.49 -0.84 8.05
C PRO A 7 -13.24 -1.21 8.85
N PHE A 8 -13.42 -1.75 10.06
CA PHE A 8 -12.33 -2.19 10.93
C PHE A 8 -11.56 -3.39 10.35
N GLU A 9 -12.26 -4.37 9.79
CA GLU A 9 -11.61 -5.51 9.14
C GLU A 9 -10.79 -5.09 7.91
N ARG A 10 -11.23 -4.05 7.18
CA ARG A 10 -10.49 -3.50 6.03
C ARG A 10 -9.23 -2.77 6.46
N GLU A 11 -9.33 -1.98 7.53
CA GLU A 11 -8.19 -1.26 8.09
C GLU A 11 -7.13 -2.24 8.60
N ALA A 12 -7.54 -3.25 9.37
CA ALA A 12 -6.63 -4.30 9.84
C ALA A 12 -5.96 -5.05 8.67
N MET A 13 -6.70 -5.33 7.59
CA MET A 13 -6.15 -5.97 6.40
C MET A 13 -5.17 -5.06 5.64
N LEU A 14 -5.47 -3.76 5.52
CA LEU A 14 -4.57 -2.76 4.93
C LEU A 14 -3.24 -2.74 5.69
N LEU A 15 -3.29 -2.59 7.02
CA LEU A 15 -2.09 -2.55 7.86
C LEU A 15 -1.29 -3.84 7.78
N ASN A 16 -1.96 -5.00 7.79
CA ASN A 16 -1.29 -6.30 7.65
C ASN A 16 -0.57 -6.44 6.30
N LEU A 17 -1.18 -6.02 5.20
CA LEU A 17 -0.55 -6.07 3.87
C LEU A 17 0.64 -5.11 3.78
N LEU A 18 0.53 -3.91 4.35
CA LEU A 18 1.65 -2.96 4.43
C LEU A 18 2.81 -3.53 5.25
N GLN A 19 2.52 -4.17 6.39
CA GLN A 19 3.54 -4.84 7.19
C GLN A 19 4.26 -5.93 6.39
N GLN A 20 3.52 -6.81 5.70
CA GLN A 20 4.12 -7.85 4.88
C GLN A 20 5.01 -7.29 3.77
N PHE A 21 4.60 -6.18 3.13
CA PHE A 21 5.42 -5.48 2.15
C PHE A 21 6.72 -4.92 2.75
N LEU A 22 6.63 -4.28 3.92
CA LEU A 22 7.80 -3.75 4.63
C LEU A 22 8.77 -4.84 5.12
N GLU A 23 8.26 -6.04 5.37
CA GLU A 23 9.04 -7.23 5.70
C GLU A 23 9.59 -7.95 4.44
N GLU A 24 9.48 -7.33 3.26
CA GLU A 24 9.90 -7.87 1.95
C GLU A 24 9.22 -9.22 1.59
N LYS A 25 8.05 -9.52 2.17
CA LYS A 25 7.26 -10.73 1.88
C LYS A 25 6.34 -10.58 0.67
N LEU A 26 6.10 -9.35 0.25
CA LEU A 26 5.30 -9.01 -0.93
C LEU A 26 6.12 -8.08 -1.82
N SER A 27 6.02 -8.28 -3.12
CA SER A 27 6.44 -7.28 -4.09
C SER A 27 5.52 -6.06 -4.07
N GLN A 28 5.93 -4.99 -4.76
CA GLN A 28 5.09 -3.81 -4.91
C GLN A 28 3.84 -4.10 -5.75
N GLY A 29 3.98 -4.89 -6.82
CA GLY A 29 2.86 -5.32 -7.65
C GLY A 29 1.87 -6.20 -6.88
N GLU A 30 2.38 -7.14 -6.10
CA GLU A 30 1.56 -8.00 -5.24
C GLU A 30 0.80 -7.21 -4.19
N LEU A 31 1.46 -6.27 -3.49
CA LEU A 31 0.79 -5.38 -2.54
C LEU A 31 -0.39 -4.66 -3.19
N LEU A 32 -0.17 -4.00 -4.34
CA LEU A 32 -1.21 -3.25 -5.04
C LEU A 32 -2.37 -4.16 -5.45
N MET A 33 -2.08 -5.34 -5.97
CA MET A 33 -3.08 -6.33 -6.35
C MET A 33 -3.92 -6.78 -5.14
N GLN A 34 -3.29 -7.09 -4.01
CA GLN A 34 -3.98 -7.56 -2.80
C GLN A 34 -4.85 -6.46 -2.20
N LEU A 35 -4.34 -5.21 -2.13
CA LEU A 35 -5.12 -4.05 -1.70
C LEU A 35 -6.35 -3.83 -2.59
N ARG A 36 -6.17 -3.87 -3.91
CA ARG A 36 -7.29 -3.73 -4.84
C ARG A 36 -8.33 -4.85 -4.68
N LYS A 37 -7.90 -6.11 -4.60
CA LYS A 37 -8.80 -7.27 -4.59
C LYS A 37 -9.47 -7.50 -3.23
N ASN A 38 -8.72 -7.39 -2.15
CA ASN A 38 -9.19 -7.83 -0.83
C ASN A 38 -9.66 -6.65 0.02
N VAL A 39 -8.97 -5.51 -0.03
CA VAL A 39 -9.37 -4.33 0.74
C VAL A 39 -10.49 -3.57 0.03
N LEU A 40 -10.40 -3.35 -1.29
CA LEU A 40 -11.43 -2.62 -2.03
C LEU A 40 -12.47 -3.51 -2.72
N GLY A 41 -12.09 -4.73 -3.13
CA GLY A 41 -12.98 -5.62 -3.87
C GLY A 41 -13.15 -5.23 -5.34
N PHE A 42 -12.19 -4.50 -5.92
CA PHE A 42 -12.34 -3.91 -7.26
C PHE A 42 -11.72 -4.79 -8.35
N SER A 43 -12.36 -4.80 -9.53
CA SER A 43 -11.72 -5.29 -10.75
C SER A 43 -10.56 -4.39 -11.14
N GLN A 44 -9.66 -4.91 -11.98
CA GLN A 44 -8.55 -4.14 -12.51
C GLN A 44 -9.04 -2.94 -13.33
N GLU A 45 -10.08 -3.14 -14.15
CA GLU A 45 -10.71 -2.07 -14.93
C GLU A 45 -11.19 -0.91 -14.05
N ARG A 46 -11.98 -1.24 -13.02
CA ARG A 46 -12.56 -0.24 -12.12
C ARG A 46 -11.49 0.53 -11.36
N TYR A 47 -10.47 -0.17 -10.87
CA TYR A 47 -9.39 0.47 -10.11
C TYR A 47 -8.50 1.34 -11.00
N ALA A 48 -8.20 0.88 -12.22
CA ALA A 48 -7.41 1.64 -13.19
C ALA A 48 -8.08 2.98 -13.51
N ALA A 49 -9.40 2.96 -13.75
CA ALA A 49 -10.20 4.17 -13.95
C ALA A 49 -10.11 5.13 -12.74
N LEU A 50 -10.22 4.61 -11.52
CA LEU A 50 -10.10 5.40 -10.28
C LEU A 50 -8.70 6.02 -10.09
N ALA A 51 -7.64 5.28 -10.45
CA ALA A 51 -6.26 5.76 -10.43
C ALA A 51 -5.93 6.68 -11.63
N GLY A 52 -6.82 6.77 -12.62
CA GLY A 52 -6.62 7.51 -13.88
C GLY A 52 -5.56 6.89 -14.80
N ILE A 53 -5.21 5.62 -14.64
CA ILE A 53 -4.23 4.92 -15.50
C ILE A 53 -4.94 3.90 -16.39
N SER A 54 -4.25 3.40 -17.43
CA SER A 54 -4.83 2.34 -18.26
C SER A 54 -4.89 1.01 -17.50
N ARG A 55 -5.85 0.14 -17.84
CA ARG A 55 -5.91 -1.23 -17.28
C ARG A 55 -4.61 -1.99 -17.52
N ARG A 56 -4.00 -1.82 -18.70
CA ARG A 56 -2.70 -2.43 -19.05
C ARG A 56 -1.61 -1.93 -18.11
N THR A 57 -1.53 -0.62 -17.89
CA THR A 57 -0.56 -0.03 -16.95
C THR A 57 -0.72 -0.59 -15.55
N LEU A 58 -1.96 -0.69 -15.05
CA LEU A 58 -2.19 -1.32 -13.75
C LEU A 58 -1.74 -2.78 -13.74
N SER A 59 -1.98 -3.53 -14.83
CA SER A 59 -1.51 -4.91 -14.96
C SER A 59 0.01 -5.04 -14.98
N ASP A 60 0.70 -4.13 -15.66
CA ASP A 60 2.15 -4.12 -15.71
C ASP A 60 2.73 -3.85 -14.31
N ILE A 61 2.13 -2.94 -13.54
CA ILE A 61 2.50 -2.70 -12.13
C ILE A 61 2.28 -3.94 -11.28
N GLU A 62 1.09 -4.55 -11.36
CA GLU A 62 0.72 -5.73 -10.56
C GLU A 62 1.54 -6.98 -10.89
N GLN A 63 2.28 -6.97 -12.00
CA GLN A 63 3.18 -8.03 -12.45
C GLN A 63 4.66 -7.64 -12.28
N ASP A 64 4.94 -6.55 -11.55
CA ASP A 64 6.29 -6.03 -11.29
C ASP A 64 7.12 -5.82 -12.58
N LYS A 65 6.49 -5.31 -13.65
CA LYS A 65 7.20 -4.98 -14.89
C LYS A 65 8.12 -3.78 -14.68
N GLU A 66 9.36 -3.91 -15.15
CA GLU A 66 10.47 -2.96 -14.95
C GLU A 66 10.23 -1.55 -15.54
N ASN A 67 9.28 -1.40 -16.46
CA ASN A 67 9.01 -0.14 -17.17
C ASN A 67 8.12 0.85 -16.41
N THR A 68 7.81 0.58 -15.14
CA THR A 68 6.91 1.43 -14.36
C THR A 68 7.64 2.62 -13.75
N THR A 69 7.21 3.84 -14.09
CA THR A 69 7.76 5.06 -13.50
C THR A 69 7.22 5.34 -12.09
N LEU A 70 8.00 6.05 -11.27
CA LEU A 70 7.59 6.49 -9.93
C LEU A 70 6.31 7.35 -9.95
N SER A 71 6.14 8.17 -11.00
CA SER A 71 4.92 8.97 -11.23
C SER A 71 3.69 8.07 -11.38
N THR A 72 3.79 7.04 -12.22
CA THR A 72 2.70 6.08 -12.44
C THR A 72 2.37 5.30 -11.18
N LEU A 73 3.38 4.87 -10.41
CA LEU A 73 3.18 4.21 -9.12
C LEU A 73 2.44 5.10 -8.12
N ASN A 74 2.83 6.37 -8.00
CA ASN A 74 2.12 7.32 -7.13
C ASN A 74 0.66 7.50 -7.54
N ARG A 75 0.36 7.53 -8.84
CA ARG A 75 -1.03 7.59 -9.32
C ARG A 75 -1.81 6.32 -8.96
N ALA A 76 -1.17 5.15 -9.09
CA ALA A 76 -1.78 3.88 -8.74
C ALA A 76 -2.04 3.73 -7.24
N LEU A 77 -1.24 4.36 -6.37
CA LEU A 77 -1.37 4.30 -4.91
C LEU A 77 -2.34 5.34 -4.33
N ARG A 78 -2.55 6.47 -5.03
CA ARG A 78 -3.43 7.56 -4.59
C ARG A 78 -4.84 7.13 -4.13
N PRO A 79 -5.57 6.26 -4.87
CA PRO A 79 -6.90 5.82 -4.44
C PRO A 79 -6.95 5.06 -3.12
N LEU A 80 -5.81 4.52 -2.68
CA LEU A 80 -5.67 3.81 -1.41
C LEU A 80 -5.23 4.74 -0.27
N GLY A 81 -5.08 6.04 -0.52
CA GLY A 81 -4.50 6.98 0.44
C GLY A 81 -2.99 6.78 0.66
N LEU A 82 -2.32 6.05 -0.24
CA LEU A 82 -0.91 5.69 -0.13
C LEU A 82 -0.04 6.58 -1.03
N LYS A 83 1.23 6.73 -0.65
CA LYS A 83 2.27 7.44 -1.40
C LYS A 83 3.57 6.64 -1.40
N THR A 84 4.40 6.80 -2.43
CA THR A 84 5.75 6.21 -2.43
C THR A 84 6.66 6.98 -1.47
N GLY A 85 7.57 6.29 -0.78
CA GLY A 85 8.55 6.89 0.12
C GLY A 85 9.88 6.14 0.12
N VAL A 86 10.91 6.76 0.71
CA VAL A 86 12.21 6.14 0.94
C VAL A 86 12.22 5.58 2.36
N LEU A 87 12.63 4.32 2.51
CA LEU A 87 12.67 3.63 3.80
C LEU A 87 14.04 2.95 3.98
N PRO A 88 14.49 2.73 5.23
CA PRO A 88 15.67 1.93 5.48
C PRO A 88 15.51 0.51 4.94
N ARG A 89 16.52 0.04 4.20
CA ARG A 89 16.57 -1.35 3.72
C ARG A 89 16.90 -2.35 4.84
N GLN A 90 17.63 -1.90 5.87
CA GLN A 90 17.99 -2.77 6.99
C GLN A 90 16.81 -2.88 7.97
N PRO A 91 16.33 -4.09 8.31
CA PRO A 91 15.14 -4.25 9.15
C PRO A 91 15.25 -3.58 10.53
N HIS A 92 16.41 -3.65 11.17
CA HIS A 92 16.63 -3.01 12.47
C HIS A 92 16.53 -1.47 12.40
N MET A 93 17.01 -0.87 11.31
CA MET A 93 16.91 0.58 11.08
C MET A 93 15.45 0.99 10.83
N LEU A 94 14.70 0.20 10.07
CA LEU A 94 13.27 0.44 9.85
C LEU A 94 12.49 0.35 11.18
N GLN A 95 12.74 -0.68 11.99
CA GLN A 95 12.10 -0.84 13.30
C GLN A 95 12.43 0.33 14.24
N THR A 96 13.69 0.78 14.25
CA THR A 96 14.14 1.92 15.06
C THR A 96 13.41 3.20 14.64
N LEU A 97 13.31 3.45 13.33
CA LEU A 97 12.57 4.59 12.79
C LEU A 97 11.09 4.54 13.20
N MET A 98 10.44 3.37 13.12
CA MET A 98 9.03 3.23 13.49
C MET A 98 8.80 3.53 14.98
N LEU A 99 9.64 3.02 15.89
CA LEU A 99 9.57 3.32 17.32
C LEU A 99 9.77 4.81 17.64
N GLN A 100 10.66 5.48 16.90
CA GLN A 100 10.90 6.92 17.08
C GLN A 100 9.69 7.75 16.64
N LEU A 101 9.02 7.37 15.55
CA LEU A 101 7.84 8.08 15.06
C LEU A 101 6.65 7.97 16.04
N THR A 102 6.45 6.82 16.69
CA THR A 102 5.39 6.64 17.70
C THR A 102 5.68 7.40 18.99
N ALA A 103 6.96 7.50 19.40
CA ALA A 103 7.36 8.22 20.62
C ALA A 103 7.25 9.75 20.49
N GLN A 104 7.15 10.29 19.26
CA GLN A 104 6.96 11.72 19.04
C GLN A 104 5.52 12.20 19.27
N GLU A 105 4.52 11.30 19.20
CA GLU A 105 3.12 11.65 19.41
C GLU A 105 2.81 11.85 20.91
N GLU A 106 3.40 11.04 21.80
CA GLU A 106 3.19 11.15 23.26
C GLU A 106 3.71 12.46 23.88
N ASN A 107 4.69 13.13 23.25
CA ASN A 107 5.22 14.41 23.75
C ASN A 107 4.38 15.64 23.37
N ARG A 108 3.38 15.50 22.49
CA ARG A 108 2.53 16.63 22.06
C ARG A 108 1.26 16.80 22.89
N ASP A 109 0.84 15.78 23.62
CA ASP A 109 -0.41 15.80 24.40
C ASP A 109 -0.23 16.33 25.85
N TYR A 110 0.99 16.75 26.23
CA TYR A 110 1.31 17.29 27.56
C TYR A 110 1.79 18.76 27.55
N SER A 111 1.40 19.56 26.55
CA SER A 111 1.71 21.01 26.51
C SER A 111 0.46 21.87 26.32
#